data_AF-A0A9E2TMI4-F1
#
_entry.id   AF-A0A9E2TMI4-F1
#
_cell.length_a   1.000
_cell.length_b   1.000
_cell.length_c   1.000
_cell.angle_alpha   90.00
_cell.angle_beta   90.00
_cell.angle_gamma   90.00
#
_symmetry.space_group_name_H-M   'P 1'
#
loop_
_entity.id
_entity.type
_entity.pdbx_description
1 polymer ?
#
loop_
_entity_poly.entity_id
_entity_poly.type
_entity_poly.pdbx_seq_one_letter_code
_entity_poly.pdbx_strand_id
1 'polypeptide(L)'
;MQPKLKSKVRSADSDVGEVRRVIMDPLSHEVSHIVVGGDGVGVIERQVPIGQVQSVTEDLVTLRCTGAEYAALPAFKREDYVTTHEVEIAHLEERIHVTPGEVLVPFPELERSVKRRTFFANFTHAIGFLIGFPLAFPVLRYLMKPMYAPFDNGWLTIGNASKIKQEDVGVQYKYKRKVKEAYMPEQEIDKNIWVLKATPKVLESVYQGKDMEFRDADGKHVWTNKKDVPYVAYSGKCPHLGCGFKWRTHKTLGQVFLCPCHLSIYDAAGKVLDGPAPRALDPLPIKVTATGDIAIIDMEFKAGTKAQVRIV
;
A
#
# COMPACT_ATOMS: atom_id res chain seq x y z
N MET A 1 29.25 57.10 -20.84
CA MET A 1 30.50 56.49 -20.32
C MET A 1 30.12 55.51 -19.24
N GLN A 2 30.62 54.27 -19.29
CA GLN A 2 30.39 53.27 -18.26
C GLN A 2 31.41 53.45 -17.12
N PRO A 3 31.03 53.25 -15.85
CA PRO A 3 31.96 53.32 -14.73
C PRO A 3 33.02 52.22 -14.85
N LYS A 4 34.30 52.60 -14.70
CA LYS A 4 35.42 51.66 -14.67
C LYS A 4 35.58 51.07 -13.26
N LEU A 5 36.15 49.87 -13.19
CA LEU A 5 36.52 49.26 -11.92
C LEU A 5 37.65 50.07 -11.27
N LYS A 6 37.63 50.16 -9.93
CA LYS A 6 38.56 50.95 -9.10
C LYS A 6 38.49 52.47 -9.27
N SER A 7 37.47 52.98 -9.96
CA SER A 7 37.18 54.42 -9.92
C SER A 7 36.75 54.82 -8.50
N LYS A 8 37.26 55.95 -8.01
CA LYS A 8 36.85 56.51 -6.72
C LYS A 8 35.40 56.95 -6.77
N VAL A 9 34.67 56.80 -5.68
CA VAL A 9 33.25 57.10 -5.59
C VAL A 9 33.04 58.14 -4.50
N ARG A 10 32.49 59.28 -4.89
CA ARG A 10 32.16 60.37 -3.97
C ARG A 10 30.66 60.60 -3.92
N SER A 11 30.12 60.70 -2.72
CA SER A 11 28.75 61.17 -2.48
C SER A 11 28.68 62.70 -2.51
N ALA A 12 27.48 63.27 -2.39
CA ALA A 12 27.29 64.71 -2.42
C ALA A 12 28.10 65.47 -1.33
N ASP A 13 28.40 64.81 -0.21
CA ASP A 13 29.01 65.42 0.97
C ASP A 13 30.29 64.72 1.47
N SER A 14 30.59 63.50 1.01
CA SER A 14 31.69 62.68 1.55
C SER A 14 32.26 61.67 0.55
N ASP A 15 33.51 61.24 0.76
CA ASP A 15 34.11 60.13 0.01
C ASP A 15 33.58 58.79 0.57
N VAL A 16 33.09 57.91 -0.30
CA VAL A 16 32.38 56.68 0.10
C VAL A 16 33.13 55.39 -0.28
N GLY A 17 34.20 55.47 -1.07
CA GLY A 17 35.05 54.32 -1.42
C GLY A 17 35.29 54.19 -2.92
N GLU A 18 35.41 52.96 -3.41
CA GLU A 18 35.73 52.68 -4.82
C GLU A 18 34.73 51.69 -5.45
N VAL A 19 34.58 51.76 -6.77
CA VAL A 19 33.78 50.79 -7.53
C VAL A 19 34.53 49.46 -7.57
N ARG A 20 33.97 48.44 -6.91
CA ARG A 20 34.56 47.10 -6.90
C ARG A 20 33.94 46.16 -7.91
N ARG A 21 32.64 46.26 -8.17
CA ARG A 21 31.93 45.37 -9.12
C ARG A 21 30.82 46.12 -9.83
N VAL A 22 30.39 45.58 -10.95
CA VAL A 22 29.28 46.12 -11.73
C VAL A 22 28.21 45.04 -11.85
N ILE A 23 26.98 45.37 -11.49
CA ILE A 23 25.83 44.47 -11.64
C ILE A 23 25.06 44.90 -12.88
N MET A 24 24.80 43.93 -13.75
CA MET A 24 24.10 44.15 -15.00
C MET A 24 22.75 43.45 -14.97
N ASP A 25 21.76 44.06 -15.60
CA ASP A 25 20.48 43.39 -15.86
C ASP A 25 20.61 42.51 -17.11
N PRO A 26 20.37 41.18 -16.99
CA PRO A 26 20.48 40.25 -18.11
C PRO A 26 19.43 40.44 -19.20
N LEU A 27 18.35 41.19 -18.97
CA LEU A 27 17.32 41.44 -19.98
C LEU A 27 17.61 42.68 -20.82
N SER A 28 18.00 43.78 -20.17
CA SER A 28 18.33 45.04 -20.87
C SER A 28 19.77 45.10 -21.38
N HIS A 29 20.67 44.25 -20.88
CA HIS A 29 22.11 44.27 -21.13
C HIS A 29 22.76 45.62 -20.69
N GLU A 30 22.12 46.31 -19.75
CA GLU A 30 22.61 47.57 -19.19
C GLU A 30 23.06 47.40 -17.73
N VAL A 31 23.95 48.28 -17.30
CA VAL A 31 24.39 48.34 -15.89
C VAL A 31 23.21 48.80 -15.04
N SER A 32 22.73 47.93 -14.17
CA SER A 32 21.63 48.26 -13.26
C SER A 32 22.14 48.88 -11.97
N HIS A 33 23.25 48.35 -11.43
CA HIS A 33 23.85 48.80 -10.16
C HIS A 33 25.38 48.74 -10.23
N ILE A 34 26.03 49.55 -9.39
CA ILE A 34 27.46 49.43 -9.08
C ILE A 34 27.63 49.02 -7.62
N VAL A 35 28.64 48.20 -7.34
CA VAL A 35 29.00 47.80 -5.98
C VAL A 35 30.14 48.68 -5.51
N VAL A 36 29.91 49.43 -4.45
CA VAL A 36 30.86 50.38 -3.88
C VAL A 36 31.26 49.92 -2.49
N GLY A 37 32.56 49.98 -2.19
CA GLY A 37 33.07 49.69 -0.85
C GLY A 37 34.44 50.35 -0.62
N GLY A 38 34.75 50.60 0.64
CA GLY A 38 36.06 51.13 1.07
C GLY A 38 37.12 50.05 1.25
N ASP A 39 38.38 50.47 1.40
CA ASP A 39 39.52 49.59 1.63
C ASP A 39 39.63 49.16 3.10
N GLY A 40 39.52 47.85 3.32
CA GLY A 40 39.59 47.25 4.65
C GLY A 40 38.86 45.91 4.73
N VAL A 41 39.42 44.97 5.49
CA VAL A 41 38.76 43.68 5.79
C VAL A 41 37.57 43.96 6.72
N GLY A 42 36.35 43.64 6.29
CA GLY A 42 35.12 43.83 7.07
C GLY A 42 34.28 45.06 6.70
N VAL A 43 34.66 45.83 5.67
CA VAL A 43 33.83 46.92 5.15
C VAL A 43 32.62 46.34 4.38
N ILE A 44 31.42 46.79 4.73
CA ILE A 44 30.17 46.36 4.06
C ILE A 44 30.11 47.02 2.69
N GLU A 45 30.20 46.21 1.64
CA GLU A 45 29.97 46.65 0.27
C GLU A 45 28.46 46.91 0.06
N ARG A 46 28.14 48.00 -0.62
CA ARG A 46 26.75 48.46 -0.83
C ARG A 46 26.42 48.49 -2.31
N GLN A 47 25.17 48.19 -2.62
CA GLN A 47 24.64 48.24 -3.98
C GLN A 47 24.07 49.63 -4.26
N VAL A 48 24.66 50.33 -5.23
CA VAL A 48 24.23 51.66 -5.64
C VAL A 48 23.52 51.55 -6.99
N PRO A 49 22.21 51.89 -7.08
CA PRO A 49 21.50 51.91 -8.34
C PRO A 49 22.14 52.90 -9.32
N ILE A 50 22.21 52.55 -10.61
CA ILE A 50 22.81 53.42 -11.63
C ILE A 50 22.15 54.81 -11.69
N GLY A 51 20.85 54.90 -11.36
CA GLY A 51 20.13 56.19 -11.29
C GLY A 51 20.64 57.15 -10.20
N GLN A 52 21.36 56.64 -9.20
CA GLN A 52 22.02 57.46 -8.17
C GLN A 52 23.38 58.00 -8.63
N VAL A 53 23.90 57.55 -9.78
CA VAL A 53 25.13 58.08 -10.36
C VAL A 53 24.82 59.39 -11.10
N GLN A 54 25.46 60.48 -10.71
CA GLN A 54 25.30 61.79 -11.31
C GLN A 54 26.20 61.96 -12.54
N SER A 55 27.47 61.61 -12.39
CA SER A 55 28.48 61.72 -13.44
C SER A 55 29.58 60.67 -13.28
N VAL A 56 30.15 60.26 -14.42
CA VAL A 56 31.26 59.30 -14.49
C VAL A 56 32.37 59.96 -15.29
N THR A 57 33.52 60.16 -14.65
CA THR A 57 34.79 60.57 -15.29
C THR A 57 35.74 59.37 -15.30
N GLU A 58 36.96 59.51 -15.85
CA GLU A 58 37.88 58.37 -15.98
C GLU A 58 38.25 57.73 -14.63
N ASP A 59 38.41 58.54 -13.58
CA ASP A 59 38.88 58.07 -12.26
C ASP A 59 37.90 58.35 -11.10
N LEU A 60 36.81 59.08 -11.36
CA LEU A 60 35.85 59.50 -10.34
C LEU A 60 34.40 59.32 -10.77
N VAL A 61 33.62 58.66 -9.92
CA VAL A 61 32.16 58.50 -10.00
C VAL A 61 31.53 59.37 -8.91
N THR A 62 30.62 60.28 -9.29
CA THR A 62 29.90 61.13 -8.33
C THR A 62 28.47 60.63 -8.15
N LEU A 63 28.03 60.45 -6.91
CA LEU A 63 26.67 60.04 -6.57
C LEU A 63 25.81 61.26 -6.22
N ARG A 64 24.52 61.16 -6.51
CA ARG A 64 23.49 62.17 -6.17
C ARG A 64 23.13 62.16 -4.68
N CYS A 65 23.31 61.01 -4.02
CA CYS A 65 22.96 60.81 -2.62
C CYS A 65 24.05 61.33 -1.66
N THR A 66 23.68 61.54 -0.41
CA THR A 66 24.57 61.86 0.71
C THR A 66 25.24 60.58 1.27
N GLY A 67 26.32 60.73 2.04
CA GLY A 67 26.99 59.60 2.68
C GLY A 67 26.09 58.81 3.64
N ALA A 68 25.14 59.48 4.31
CA ALA A 68 24.16 58.83 5.17
C ALA A 68 23.16 57.97 4.37
N GLU A 69 22.70 58.47 3.22
CA GLU A 69 21.83 57.72 2.31
C GLU A 69 22.57 56.54 1.68
N TYR A 70 23.84 56.71 1.31
CA TYR A 70 24.69 55.62 0.84
C TYR A 70 24.80 54.50 1.89
N ALA A 71 25.01 54.85 3.17
CA ALA A 71 25.09 53.88 4.26
C ALA A 71 23.78 53.10 4.49
N ALA A 72 22.63 53.65 4.05
CA ALA A 72 21.32 53.00 4.13
C ALA A 72 21.01 52.08 2.94
N LEU A 73 21.80 52.13 1.85
CA LEU A 73 21.58 51.29 0.67
C LEU A 73 21.73 49.79 0.97
N PRO A 74 21.12 48.88 0.19
CA PRO A 74 21.23 47.44 0.41
C PRO A 74 22.68 46.96 0.44
N ALA A 75 22.99 46.09 1.40
CA ALA A 75 24.27 45.40 1.43
C ALA A 75 24.40 44.46 0.22
N PHE A 76 25.59 44.38 -0.36
CA PHE A 76 25.90 43.44 -1.42
C PHE A 76 26.09 42.03 -0.83
N LYS A 77 25.30 41.07 -1.32
CA LYS A 77 25.40 39.66 -0.96
C LYS A 77 25.90 38.87 -2.16
N ARG A 78 27.15 38.39 -2.11
CA ARG A 78 27.79 37.73 -3.25
C ARG A 78 27.03 36.49 -3.74
N GLU A 79 26.35 35.78 -2.84
CA GLU A 79 25.56 34.56 -3.10
C GLU A 79 24.33 34.78 -4.00
N ASP A 80 23.85 36.02 -4.15
CA ASP A 80 22.69 36.34 -4.98
C ASP A 80 23.04 36.57 -6.46
N TYR A 81 24.32 36.49 -6.82
CA TYR A 81 24.83 36.82 -8.15
C TYR A 81 25.75 35.73 -8.70
N VAL A 82 25.89 35.68 -10.01
CA VAL A 82 26.84 34.84 -10.74
C VAL A 82 27.72 35.72 -11.62
N THR A 83 28.96 35.29 -11.87
CA THR A 83 29.82 36.00 -12.83
C THR A 83 29.43 35.64 -14.26
N THR A 84 29.73 36.54 -15.20
CA THR A 84 29.54 36.28 -16.64
C THR A 84 30.38 35.11 -17.16
N HIS A 85 31.40 34.65 -16.41
CA HIS A 85 32.16 33.44 -16.74
C HIS A 85 31.46 32.14 -16.32
N GLU A 86 30.58 32.19 -15.32
CA GLU A 86 29.87 31.02 -14.78
C GLU A 86 28.56 30.75 -15.53
N VAL A 87 28.01 31.75 -16.22
CA VAL A 87 26.79 31.64 -17.03
C VAL A 87 27.05 32.26 -18.40
N GLU A 88 27.18 31.42 -19.43
CA GLU A 88 27.27 31.87 -20.81
C GLU A 88 25.93 32.53 -21.22
N ILE A 89 25.90 33.86 -21.21
CA ILE A 89 24.80 34.63 -21.79
C ILE A 89 25.21 34.99 -23.21
N ALA A 90 24.48 34.44 -24.19
CA ALA A 90 24.78 34.66 -25.61
C ALA A 90 24.82 36.16 -25.97
N HIS A 91 25.85 36.59 -26.70
CA HIS A 91 26.06 37.96 -27.23
C HIS A 91 26.30 39.07 -26.19
N LEU A 92 26.58 38.73 -24.93
CA LEU A 92 26.83 39.72 -23.89
C LEU A 92 28.21 40.39 -24.01
N GLU A 93 29.21 39.65 -24.47
CA GLU A 93 30.60 40.11 -24.63
C GLU A 93 30.75 41.21 -25.69
N GLU A 94 29.83 41.29 -26.65
CA GLU A 94 29.88 42.23 -27.78
C GLU A 94 29.54 43.69 -27.38
N ARG A 95 28.99 43.91 -26.17
CA ARG A 95 28.48 45.23 -25.73
C ARG A 95 29.19 45.82 -24.50
N ILE A 96 30.20 45.15 -23.94
CA ILE A 96 30.83 45.54 -22.67
C ILE A 96 32.32 45.81 -22.88
N HIS A 97 32.82 46.94 -22.38
CA HIS A 97 34.25 47.28 -22.38
C HIS A 97 34.73 47.42 -20.92
N VAL A 98 34.60 46.33 -20.15
CA VAL A 98 35.07 46.24 -18.76
C VAL A 98 36.01 45.05 -18.66
N THR A 99 37.12 45.20 -17.93
CA THR A 99 38.13 44.15 -17.77
C THR A 99 37.50 42.85 -17.23
N PRO A 100 37.88 41.67 -17.75
CA PRO A 100 37.25 40.39 -17.40
C PRO A 100 37.45 40.09 -15.90
N GLY A 101 36.37 39.94 -15.15
CA GLY A 101 36.46 39.39 -13.79
C GLY A 101 35.37 39.81 -12.79
N GLU A 102 34.71 40.96 -12.98
CA GLU A 102 33.87 41.54 -11.90
C GLU A 102 32.48 42.04 -12.34
N VAL A 103 31.96 41.54 -13.48
CA VAL A 103 30.56 41.76 -13.89
C VAL A 103 29.68 40.66 -13.31
N LEU A 104 28.64 41.08 -12.59
CA LEU A 104 27.71 40.20 -11.89
C LEU A 104 26.32 40.27 -12.51
N VAL A 105 25.67 39.11 -12.61
CA VAL A 105 24.29 38.97 -13.07
C VAL A 105 23.45 38.36 -11.93
N PRO A 106 22.25 38.89 -11.63
CA PRO A 106 21.37 38.34 -10.61
C PRO A 106 20.96 36.90 -10.94
N PHE A 107 20.92 36.04 -9.93
CA PHE A 107 20.51 34.64 -10.08
C PHE A 107 19.01 34.56 -10.47
N PRO A 108 18.61 33.79 -11.51
CA PRO A 108 17.20 33.67 -11.92
C PRO A 108 16.31 33.09 -10.80
N GLU A 109 15.17 33.73 -10.52
CA GLU A 109 14.26 33.33 -9.43
C GLU A 109 13.67 31.92 -9.59
N LEU A 110 13.53 31.44 -10.83
CA LEU A 110 12.99 30.10 -11.14
C LEU A 110 13.83 28.94 -10.58
N GLU A 111 15.13 29.15 -10.33
CA GLU A 111 16.02 28.13 -9.75
C GLU A 111 16.16 28.23 -8.21
N ARG A 112 15.56 29.24 -7.57
CA ARG A 112 15.69 29.44 -6.11
C ARG A 112 14.91 28.42 -5.28
N SER A 113 13.79 27.89 -5.78
CA SER A 113 12.83 27.14 -4.94
C SER A 113 12.99 25.63 -4.96
N VAL A 114 13.42 25.02 -6.08
CA VAL A 114 13.58 23.56 -6.18
C VAL A 114 14.90 23.23 -6.89
N LYS A 115 15.83 22.65 -6.14
CA LYS A 115 17.07 22.11 -6.71
C LYS A 115 16.72 21.07 -7.78
N ARG A 116 17.33 21.18 -8.97
CA ARG A 116 17.18 20.25 -10.11
C ARG A 116 17.18 18.77 -9.70
N ARG A 117 18.12 18.39 -8.81
CA ARG A 117 18.24 17.02 -8.28
C ARG A 117 16.98 16.54 -7.56
N THR A 118 16.37 17.40 -6.74
CA THR A 118 15.14 17.08 -6.00
C THR A 118 13.96 16.91 -6.94
N PHE A 119 13.85 17.77 -7.96
CA PHE A 119 12.82 17.66 -8.99
C PHE A 119 12.90 16.30 -9.71
N PHE A 120 14.08 15.94 -10.22
CA PHE A 120 14.24 14.66 -10.93
C PHE A 120 14.02 13.44 -10.02
N ALA A 121 14.49 13.48 -8.78
CA ALA A 121 14.23 12.41 -7.82
C ALA A 121 12.73 12.19 -7.58
N ASN A 122 11.98 13.27 -7.32
CA ASN A 122 10.54 13.21 -7.11
C ASN A 122 9.80 12.71 -8.36
N PHE A 123 10.23 13.15 -9.54
CA PHE A 123 9.66 12.69 -10.80
C PHE A 123 9.90 11.18 -11.03
N THR A 124 11.11 10.69 -10.76
CA THR A 124 11.41 9.25 -10.81
C THR A 124 10.56 8.46 -9.82
N HIS A 125 10.37 8.96 -8.59
CA HIS A 125 9.47 8.32 -7.63
C HIS A 125 8.02 8.27 -8.11
N ALA A 126 7.53 9.36 -8.71
CA ALA A 126 6.17 9.41 -9.25
C ALA A 126 5.95 8.39 -10.37
N ILE A 127 6.87 8.34 -11.35
CA ILE A 127 6.81 7.34 -12.42
C ILE A 127 6.96 5.93 -11.86
N GLY A 128 7.91 5.71 -10.94
CA GLY A 128 8.13 4.44 -10.30
C GLY A 128 6.89 3.93 -9.57
N PHE A 129 6.15 4.81 -8.89
CA PHE A 129 4.88 4.47 -8.25
C PHE A 129 3.80 4.12 -9.28
N LEU A 130 3.67 4.91 -10.36
CA LEU A 130 2.68 4.66 -11.42
C LEU A 130 2.89 3.32 -12.14
N ILE A 131 4.14 2.86 -12.28
CA ILE A 131 4.46 1.56 -12.88
C ILE A 131 4.38 0.44 -11.83
N GLY A 132 4.94 0.66 -10.65
CA GLY A 132 5.04 -0.36 -9.60
C GLY A 132 3.68 -0.71 -8.98
N PHE A 133 2.79 0.27 -8.82
CA PHE A 133 1.49 0.05 -8.17
C PHE A 133 0.59 -0.92 -8.96
N PRO A 134 0.35 -0.77 -10.28
CA PRO A 134 -0.44 -1.72 -11.05
C PRO A 134 0.13 -3.14 -11.09
N LEU A 135 1.46 -3.30 -10.97
CA LEU A 135 2.11 -4.60 -10.92
C LEU A 135 1.97 -5.26 -9.53
N ALA A 136 2.06 -4.48 -8.45
CA ALA A 136 1.93 -4.98 -7.08
C ALA A 136 0.46 -5.22 -6.66
N PHE A 137 -0.46 -4.40 -7.17
CA PHE A 137 -1.89 -4.46 -6.88
C PHE A 137 -2.53 -5.84 -7.05
N PRO A 138 -2.35 -6.59 -8.16
CA PRO A 138 -2.96 -7.91 -8.33
C PRO A 138 -2.48 -8.93 -7.28
N VAL A 139 -1.19 -8.88 -6.92
CA VAL A 139 -0.61 -9.75 -5.89
C VAL A 139 -1.17 -9.41 -4.52
N LEU A 140 -1.19 -8.12 -4.17
CA LEU A 140 -1.76 -7.66 -2.90
C LEU A 140 -3.25 -8.00 -2.81
N ARG A 141 -4.02 -7.77 -3.88
CA ARG A 141 -5.43 -8.16 -3.96
C ARG A 141 -5.61 -9.66 -3.79
N TYR A 142 -4.76 -10.50 -4.39
CA TYR A 142 -4.82 -11.95 -4.22
C TYR A 142 -4.60 -12.37 -2.77
N LEU A 143 -3.57 -11.85 -2.11
CA LEU A 143 -3.25 -12.15 -0.71
C LEU A 143 -4.36 -11.68 0.25
N MET A 144 -4.99 -10.55 -0.08
CA MET A 144 -6.07 -9.97 0.73
C MET A 144 -7.44 -10.60 0.46
N LYS A 145 -7.63 -11.37 -0.64
CA LYS A 145 -8.92 -11.98 -1.02
C LYS A 145 -9.62 -12.74 0.12
N PRO A 146 -8.94 -13.56 0.94
CA PRO A 146 -9.57 -14.27 2.06
C PRO A 146 -10.19 -13.34 3.11
N MET A 147 -9.79 -12.07 3.17
CA MET A 147 -10.30 -11.12 4.16
C MET A 147 -11.61 -10.44 3.76
N TYR A 148 -11.94 -10.39 2.46
CA TYR A 148 -13.11 -9.65 1.97
C TYR A 148 -14.06 -10.48 1.09
N ALA A 149 -13.68 -11.69 0.69
CA ALA A 149 -14.56 -12.57 -0.06
C ALA A 149 -15.61 -13.20 0.89
N PRO A 150 -16.92 -13.07 0.60
CA PRO A 150 -17.95 -13.72 1.40
C PRO A 150 -17.86 -15.25 1.23
N PHE A 151 -18.23 -15.99 2.27
CA PHE A 151 -18.35 -17.45 2.17
C PHE A 151 -19.47 -17.84 1.20
N ASP A 152 -19.24 -18.89 0.42
CA ASP A 152 -20.29 -19.45 -0.41
C ASP A 152 -21.28 -20.24 0.47
N ASN A 153 -22.51 -19.76 0.55
CA ASN A 153 -23.61 -20.39 1.29
C ASN A 153 -24.63 -21.07 0.35
N GLY A 154 -24.25 -21.32 -0.90
CA GLY A 154 -25.08 -21.98 -1.90
C GLY A 154 -25.34 -23.45 -1.59
N TRP A 155 -26.58 -23.89 -1.81
CA TRP A 155 -26.97 -25.29 -1.68
C TRP A 155 -26.45 -26.12 -2.85
N LEU A 156 -25.87 -27.27 -2.53
CA LEU A 156 -25.40 -28.25 -3.50
C LEU A 156 -26.12 -29.58 -3.27
N THR A 157 -26.80 -30.08 -4.29
CA THR A 157 -27.37 -31.43 -4.30
C THR A 157 -26.24 -32.45 -4.48
N ILE A 158 -26.06 -33.32 -3.49
CA ILE A 158 -24.96 -34.31 -3.43
C ILE A 158 -25.41 -35.74 -3.75
N GLY A 159 -26.71 -36.01 -3.72
CA GLY A 159 -27.26 -37.32 -4.06
C GLY A 159 -28.64 -37.54 -3.47
N ASN A 160 -29.07 -38.80 -3.36
CA ASN A 160 -30.38 -39.17 -2.85
C ASN A 160 -30.25 -40.07 -1.59
N ALA A 161 -31.16 -39.89 -0.64
CA ALA A 161 -31.23 -40.59 0.64
C ALA A 161 -31.55 -42.08 0.51
N SER A 162 -32.11 -42.53 -0.62
CA SER A 162 -32.38 -43.95 -0.90
C SER A 162 -31.12 -44.83 -0.91
N LYS A 163 -29.93 -44.23 -1.04
CA LYS A 163 -28.65 -44.96 -0.90
C LYS A 163 -28.38 -45.40 0.55
N ILE A 164 -29.02 -44.77 1.53
CA ILE A 164 -28.87 -45.06 2.95
C ILE A 164 -29.88 -46.15 3.34
N LYS A 165 -29.41 -47.40 3.41
CA LYS A 165 -30.25 -48.57 3.67
C LYS A 165 -30.37 -48.95 5.14
N GLN A 166 -29.39 -48.55 5.96
CA GLN A 166 -29.29 -48.92 7.37
C GLN A 166 -29.17 -47.65 8.21
N GLU A 167 -29.74 -47.69 9.41
CA GLU A 167 -29.63 -46.61 10.39
C GLU A 167 -28.26 -46.66 11.07
N ASP A 168 -27.77 -45.49 11.50
CA ASP A 168 -26.48 -45.30 12.17
C ASP A 168 -25.26 -45.78 11.36
N VAL A 169 -25.41 -45.93 10.03
CA VAL A 169 -24.31 -46.26 9.12
C VAL A 169 -23.95 -45.05 8.26
N GLY A 170 -22.69 -44.64 8.35
CA GLY A 170 -22.14 -43.56 7.51
C GLY A 170 -22.05 -43.98 6.04
N VAL A 171 -22.73 -43.24 5.16
CA VAL A 171 -22.66 -43.38 3.70
C VAL A 171 -21.90 -42.19 3.11
N GLN A 172 -20.89 -42.48 2.28
CA GLN A 172 -20.08 -41.45 1.65
C GLN A 172 -20.76 -40.94 0.37
N TYR A 173 -20.90 -39.62 0.26
CA TYR A 173 -21.29 -38.94 -0.96
C TYR A 173 -20.09 -38.15 -1.47
N LYS A 174 -19.77 -38.31 -2.76
CA LYS A 174 -18.71 -37.57 -3.44
C LYS A 174 -19.34 -36.56 -4.38
N TYR A 175 -18.80 -35.35 -4.42
CA TYR A 175 -19.26 -34.30 -5.30
C TYR A 175 -18.07 -33.47 -5.77
N LYS A 176 -18.26 -32.78 -6.90
CA LYS A 176 -17.27 -31.88 -7.46
C LYS A 176 -17.60 -30.45 -7.10
N ARG A 177 -16.60 -29.71 -6.66
CA ARG A 177 -16.72 -28.28 -6.36
C ARG A 177 -15.84 -27.50 -7.32
N LYS A 178 -16.43 -26.54 -8.04
CA LYS A 178 -15.68 -25.61 -8.88
C LYS A 178 -15.09 -24.52 -7.99
N VAL A 179 -13.77 -24.41 -7.99
CA VAL A 179 -13.04 -23.37 -7.27
C VAL A 179 -12.35 -22.48 -8.29
N LYS A 180 -12.65 -21.18 -8.22
CA LYS A 180 -12.00 -20.15 -9.02
C LYS A 180 -11.07 -19.32 -8.13
N GLU A 181 -9.80 -19.68 -8.15
CA GLU A 181 -8.75 -18.84 -7.58
C GLU A 181 -8.36 -17.75 -8.59
N ALA A 182 -7.97 -16.56 -8.08
CA ALA A 182 -7.99 -15.31 -8.84
C ALA A 182 -7.49 -15.40 -10.30
N TYR A 183 -6.26 -15.91 -10.49
CA TYR A 183 -5.60 -16.01 -11.79
C TYR A 183 -5.45 -17.45 -12.29
N MET A 184 -5.97 -18.43 -11.53
CA MET A 184 -5.95 -19.82 -11.96
C MET A 184 -7.22 -20.14 -12.74
N PRO A 185 -7.15 -21.03 -13.75
CA PRO A 185 -8.35 -21.56 -14.39
C PRO A 185 -9.25 -22.21 -13.34
N GLU A 186 -10.55 -22.25 -13.60
CA GLU A 186 -11.49 -22.96 -12.73
C GLU A 186 -11.07 -24.42 -12.60
N GLN A 187 -10.82 -24.85 -11.36
CA GLN A 187 -10.47 -26.22 -11.06
C GLN A 187 -11.67 -26.93 -10.43
N GLU A 188 -11.89 -28.18 -10.81
CA GLU A 188 -12.83 -29.07 -10.14
C GLU A 188 -12.11 -29.85 -9.06
N ILE A 189 -12.50 -29.65 -7.81
CA ILE A 189 -11.97 -30.38 -6.66
C ILE A 189 -12.98 -31.45 -6.28
N ASP A 190 -12.54 -32.71 -6.22
CA ASP A 190 -13.33 -33.80 -5.68
C ASP A 190 -13.39 -33.70 -4.15
N LYS A 191 -14.60 -33.49 -3.64
CA LYS A 191 -14.88 -33.47 -2.20
C LYS A 191 -15.77 -34.64 -1.82
N ASN A 192 -15.78 -34.94 -0.52
CA ASN A 192 -16.67 -35.94 0.02
C ASN A 192 -17.25 -35.48 1.35
N ILE A 193 -18.44 -35.97 1.64
CA ILE A 193 -19.13 -35.83 2.92
C ILE A 193 -19.72 -37.16 3.34
N TRP A 194 -20.00 -37.29 4.61
CA TRP A 194 -20.65 -38.47 5.18
C TRP A 194 -22.06 -38.10 5.59
N VAL A 195 -23.04 -38.90 5.18
CA VAL A 195 -24.43 -38.75 5.62
C VAL A 195 -24.88 -40.05 6.24
N LEU A 196 -25.58 -39.96 7.37
CA LEU A 196 -26.22 -41.10 8.01
C LEU A 196 -27.70 -40.80 8.27
N LYS A 197 -28.50 -41.87 8.25
CA LYS A 197 -29.85 -41.85 8.82
C LYS A 197 -29.71 -42.20 10.30
N ALA A 198 -29.89 -41.23 11.19
CA ALA A 198 -29.58 -41.36 12.61
C ALA A 198 -30.77 -41.85 13.42
N THR A 199 -30.54 -42.77 14.36
CA THR A 199 -31.52 -43.14 15.38
C THR A 199 -31.74 -42.00 16.38
N PRO A 200 -32.87 -41.98 17.12
CA PRO A 200 -33.12 -40.96 18.14
C PRO A 200 -31.98 -40.80 19.16
N LYS A 201 -31.29 -41.91 19.49
CA LYS A 201 -30.13 -41.89 20.39
C LYS A 201 -28.95 -41.11 19.80
N VAL A 202 -28.65 -41.30 18.51
CA VAL A 202 -27.57 -40.58 17.82
C VAL A 202 -27.95 -39.12 17.64
N LEU A 203 -29.20 -38.83 17.25
CA LEU A 203 -29.70 -37.45 17.15
C LEU A 203 -29.56 -36.69 18.47
N GLU A 204 -29.92 -37.31 19.60
CA GLU A 204 -29.76 -36.68 20.91
C GLU A 204 -28.28 -36.41 21.24
N SER A 205 -27.36 -37.30 20.87
CA SER A 205 -25.93 -37.07 21.06
C SER A 205 -25.37 -35.95 20.18
N VAL A 206 -25.91 -35.76 18.97
CA VAL A 206 -25.46 -34.73 18.02
C VAL A 206 -26.05 -33.36 18.39
N TYR A 207 -27.35 -33.32 18.65
CA TYR A 207 -28.13 -32.08 18.81
C TYR A 207 -28.31 -31.65 20.28
N GLN A 208 -28.07 -32.55 21.25
CA GLN A 208 -28.19 -32.28 22.69
C GLN A 208 -29.54 -31.63 23.03
N GLY A 209 -30.62 -32.16 22.44
CA GLY A 209 -31.98 -31.66 22.61
C GLY A 209 -32.30 -30.32 21.94
N LYS A 210 -31.37 -29.70 21.20
CA LYS A 210 -31.55 -28.37 20.57
C LYS A 210 -31.31 -28.40 19.06
N ASP A 211 -31.98 -27.51 18.34
CA ASP A 211 -31.69 -27.28 16.93
C ASP A 211 -30.26 -26.74 16.76
N MET A 212 -29.60 -27.09 15.65
CA MET A 212 -28.24 -26.67 15.36
C MET A 212 -28.26 -25.54 14.34
N GLU A 213 -27.91 -24.34 14.79
CA GLU A 213 -27.81 -23.16 13.94
C GLU A 213 -26.43 -23.04 13.30
N PHE A 214 -26.41 -22.68 12.01
CA PHE A 214 -25.21 -22.35 11.26
C PHE A 214 -25.23 -20.87 10.91
N ARG A 215 -24.10 -20.21 11.13
CA ARG A 215 -23.90 -18.77 10.89
C ARG A 215 -22.68 -18.56 9.99
N ASP A 216 -22.63 -17.43 9.30
CA ASP A 216 -21.45 -17.02 8.53
C ASP A 216 -20.41 -16.28 9.39
N ALA A 217 -19.34 -15.75 8.77
CA ALA A 217 -18.30 -14.98 9.46
C ALA A 217 -18.85 -13.73 10.15
N ASP A 218 -19.88 -13.10 9.58
CA ASP A 218 -20.50 -11.88 10.08
C ASP A 218 -21.58 -12.17 11.14
N GLY A 219 -21.77 -13.45 11.50
CA GLY A 219 -22.76 -13.89 12.47
C GLY A 219 -24.19 -13.93 11.93
N LYS A 220 -24.40 -13.74 10.62
CA LYS A 220 -25.70 -13.84 9.98
C LYS A 220 -26.14 -15.30 9.91
N HIS A 221 -27.42 -15.52 10.15
CA HIS A 221 -28.05 -16.83 10.06
C HIS A 221 -27.98 -17.39 8.64
N VAL A 222 -27.45 -18.62 8.49
CA VAL A 222 -27.37 -19.34 7.22
C VAL A 222 -28.44 -20.43 7.15
N TRP A 223 -28.48 -21.31 8.16
CA TRP A 223 -29.43 -22.42 8.20
C TRP A 223 -29.59 -22.97 9.62
N THR A 224 -30.66 -23.73 9.86
CA THR A 224 -30.87 -24.49 11.09
C THR A 224 -31.16 -25.95 10.76
N ASN A 225 -30.31 -26.87 11.21
CA ASN A 225 -30.67 -28.29 11.20
C ASN A 225 -31.63 -28.56 12.37
N LYS A 226 -32.77 -29.17 12.05
CA LYS A 226 -33.79 -29.58 13.03
C LYS A 226 -33.42 -30.90 13.66
N LYS A 227 -33.49 -30.99 14.99
CA LYS A 227 -33.11 -32.20 15.75
C LYS A 227 -33.98 -33.43 15.45
N ASP A 228 -35.20 -33.19 14.99
CA ASP A 228 -36.25 -34.15 14.65
C ASP A 228 -36.13 -34.69 13.22
N VAL A 229 -35.25 -34.12 12.40
CA VAL A 229 -34.94 -34.67 11.07
C VAL A 229 -33.91 -35.79 11.22
N PRO A 230 -34.19 -37.02 10.74
CA PRO A 230 -33.37 -38.20 11.01
C PRO A 230 -32.13 -38.30 10.12
N TYR A 231 -31.57 -37.18 9.67
CA TYR A 231 -30.40 -37.13 8.81
C TYR A 231 -29.35 -36.19 9.38
N VAL A 232 -28.12 -36.69 9.47
CA VAL A 232 -26.95 -35.91 9.89
C VAL A 232 -25.90 -36.01 8.80
N ALA A 233 -25.36 -34.87 8.38
CA ALA A 233 -24.24 -34.79 7.46
C ALA A 233 -23.00 -34.32 8.21
N TYR A 234 -21.86 -34.97 7.99
CA TYR A 234 -20.55 -34.54 8.47
C TYR A 234 -19.63 -34.17 7.30
N SER A 235 -18.76 -33.20 7.56
CA SER A 235 -17.62 -32.91 6.69
C SER A 235 -16.76 -34.16 6.50
N GLY A 236 -16.23 -34.36 5.29
CA GLY A 236 -15.27 -35.42 5.00
C GLY A 236 -13.87 -35.20 5.61
N LYS A 237 -13.65 -34.07 6.31
CA LYS A 237 -12.36 -33.68 6.88
C LYS A 237 -12.30 -33.98 8.38
N CYS A 238 -11.25 -34.68 8.79
CA CYS A 238 -10.95 -34.97 10.19
C CYS A 238 -10.55 -33.68 10.94
N PRO A 239 -11.17 -33.36 12.09
CA PRO A 239 -10.82 -32.18 12.90
C PRO A 239 -9.38 -32.11 13.42
N HIS A 240 -8.61 -33.21 13.34
CA HIS A 240 -7.20 -33.22 13.74
C HIS A 240 -6.33 -32.39 12.79
N LEU A 241 -6.11 -32.86 11.55
CA LEU A 241 -5.26 -32.19 10.55
C LEU A 241 -5.91 -32.15 9.15
N GLY A 242 -7.22 -32.38 9.05
CA GLY A 242 -7.96 -32.27 7.78
C GLY A 242 -7.92 -33.48 6.86
N CYS A 243 -7.31 -34.61 7.27
CA CYS A 243 -7.32 -35.86 6.52
C CYS A 243 -8.74 -36.38 6.27
N GLY A 244 -8.94 -37.09 5.15
CA GLY A 244 -10.15 -37.90 4.96
C GLY A 244 -10.23 -39.07 5.96
N PHE A 245 -11.45 -39.44 6.35
CA PHE A 245 -11.73 -40.61 7.18
C PHE A 245 -12.77 -41.53 6.53
N LYS A 246 -12.88 -42.77 7.03
CA LYS A 246 -13.78 -43.78 6.47
C LYS A 246 -14.66 -44.42 7.54
N TRP A 247 -15.88 -44.78 7.18
CA TRP A 247 -16.71 -45.68 7.97
C TRP A 247 -16.15 -47.10 7.94
N ARG A 248 -15.89 -47.69 9.10
CA ARG A 248 -15.25 -49.02 9.25
C ARG A 248 -15.79 -49.76 10.47
N THR A 249 -15.69 -51.08 10.43
CA THR A 249 -15.93 -51.93 11.60
C THR A 249 -14.63 -52.09 12.39
N HIS A 250 -14.60 -51.53 13.59
CA HIS A 250 -13.55 -51.70 14.59
C HIS A 250 -13.77 -52.97 15.41
N LYS A 251 -12.69 -53.66 15.76
CA LYS A 251 -12.75 -54.98 16.43
C LYS A 251 -13.48 -54.96 17.77
N THR A 252 -13.31 -53.89 18.55
CA THR A 252 -13.86 -53.76 19.91
C THR A 252 -14.97 -52.71 20.03
N LEU A 253 -15.00 -51.72 19.12
CA LEU A 253 -15.90 -50.56 19.21
C LEU A 253 -17.10 -50.67 18.26
N GLY A 254 -17.14 -51.71 17.41
CA GLY A 254 -18.18 -51.85 16.40
C GLY A 254 -18.00 -50.89 15.22
N GLN A 255 -19.09 -50.39 14.65
CA GLN A 255 -19.03 -49.47 13.50
C GLN A 255 -18.64 -48.06 13.94
N VAL A 256 -17.59 -47.50 13.32
CA VAL A 256 -17.00 -46.20 13.69
C VAL A 256 -16.52 -45.45 12.45
N PHE A 257 -16.39 -44.13 12.57
CA PHE A 257 -15.55 -43.36 11.67
C PHE A 257 -14.10 -43.49 12.12
N LEU A 258 -13.22 -43.91 11.20
CA LEU A 258 -11.78 -44.08 11.46
C LEU A 258 -10.97 -43.20 10.51
N CYS A 259 -10.17 -42.31 11.08
CA CYS A 259 -9.18 -41.53 10.35
C CYS A 259 -7.82 -42.27 10.37
N PRO A 260 -7.29 -42.73 9.22
CA PRO A 260 -6.07 -43.54 9.18
C PRO A 260 -4.78 -42.73 9.44
N CYS A 261 -4.80 -41.40 9.36
CA CYS A 261 -3.59 -40.58 9.47
C CYS A 261 -2.95 -40.64 10.87
N HIS A 262 -3.76 -40.50 11.91
CA HIS A 262 -3.30 -40.51 13.31
C HIS A 262 -4.27 -41.29 14.22
N LEU A 263 -5.07 -42.19 13.63
CA LEU A 263 -5.97 -43.11 14.31
C LEU A 263 -7.04 -42.44 15.19
N SER A 264 -7.52 -41.26 14.82
CA SER A 264 -8.72 -40.69 15.46
C SER A 264 -9.95 -41.52 15.14
N ILE A 265 -10.65 -41.96 16.18
CA ILE A 265 -11.85 -42.80 16.11
C ILE A 265 -13.05 -41.99 16.59
N TYR A 266 -14.16 -42.07 15.85
CA TYR A 266 -15.40 -41.42 16.22
C TYR A 266 -16.57 -42.38 16.15
N ASP A 267 -17.56 -42.19 17.01
CA ASP A 267 -18.83 -42.93 16.92
C ASP A 267 -19.73 -42.41 15.79
N ALA A 268 -20.93 -42.99 15.65
CA ALA A 268 -21.93 -42.56 14.67
C ALA A 268 -22.39 -41.10 14.85
N ALA A 269 -22.34 -40.58 16.09
CA ALA A 269 -22.63 -39.19 16.44
C ALA A 269 -21.42 -38.26 16.19
N GLY A 270 -20.31 -38.79 15.67
CA GLY A 270 -19.10 -38.03 15.40
C GLY A 270 -18.32 -37.65 16.66
N LYS A 271 -18.69 -38.17 17.84
CA LYS A 271 -17.97 -37.93 19.09
C LYS A 271 -16.65 -38.68 19.07
N VAL A 272 -15.58 -38.02 19.52
CA VAL A 272 -14.25 -38.64 19.65
C VAL A 272 -14.31 -39.77 20.68
N LEU A 273 -13.98 -40.98 20.24
CA LEU A 273 -13.80 -42.14 21.10
C LEU A 273 -12.33 -42.32 21.48
N ASP A 274 -11.42 -42.07 20.55
CA ASP A 274 -9.98 -42.21 20.74
C ASP A 274 -9.17 -41.37 19.74
N GLY A 275 -7.88 -41.17 20.01
CA GLY A 275 -6.91 -40.48 19.16
C GLY A 275 -6.82 -38.96 19.37
N PRO A 276 -5.98 -38.26 18.57
CA PRO A 276 -5.55 -36.89 18.86
C PRO A 276 -6.53 -35.79 18.40
N ALA A 277 -7.74 -36.14 17.95
CA ALA A 277 -8.67 -35.16 17.43
C ALA A 277 -9.16 -34.22 18.55
N PRO A 278 -9.07 -32.90 18.37
CA PRO A 278 -9.36 -31.95 19.46
C PRO A 278 -10.86 -31.77 19.71
N ARG A 279 -11.73 -32.26 18.83
CA ARG A 279 -13.20 -32.10 18.86
C ARG A 279 -13.90 -33.14 17.99
N ALA A 280 -15.22 -33.25 18.14
CA ALA A 280 -16.10 -34.09 17.34
C ALA A 280 -16.10 -33.70 15.84
N LEU A 281 -16.55 -34.63 14.98
CA LEU A 281 -16.73 -34.39 13.55
C LEU A 281 -17.65 -33.19 13.30
N ASP A 282 -17.36 -32.45 12.23
CA ASP A 282 -18.07 -31.24 11.84
C ASP A 282 -19.41 -31.53 11.19
N PRO A 283 -20.55 -31.23 11.83
CA PRO A 283 -21.85 -31.34 11.18
C PRO A 283 -21.98 -30.25 10.11
N LEU A 284 -22.74 -30.53 9.05
CA LEU A 284 -23.00 -29.61 7.95
C LEU A 284 -24.49 -29.27 7.85
N PRO A 285 -24.84 -28.08 7.33
CA PRO A 285 -26.21 -27.80 6.92
C PRO A 285 -26.69 -28.85 5.93
N ILE A 286 -27.81 -29.48 6.26
CA ILE A 286 -28.42 -30.51 5.41
C ILE A 286 -29.90 -30.21 5.21
N LYS A 287 -30.36 -30.44 3.99
CA LYS A 287 -31.76 -30.46 3.61
C LYS A 287 -32.03 -31.73 2.82
N VAL A 288 -33.12 -32.41 3.17
CA VAL A 288 -33.62 -33.55 2.41
C VAL A 288 -34.98 -33.15 1.82
N THR A 289 -35.12 -33.25 0.51
CA THR A 289 -36.38 -32.92 -0.18
C THR A 289 -37.40 -34.07 -0.06
N ALA A 290 -38.66 -33.81 -0.39
CA ALA A 290 -39.70 -34.84 -0.42
C ALA A 290 -39.41 -35.99 -1.41
N THR A 291 -38.66 -35.71 -2.48
CA THR A 291 -38.16 -36.72 -3.44
C THR A 291 -36.97 -37.54 -2.90
N GLY A 292 -36.49 -37.21 -1.71
CA GLY A 292 -35.34 -37.86 -1.07
C GLY A 292 -33.99 -37.29 -1.51
N ASP A 293 -33.93 -36.18 -2.24
CA ASP A 293 -32.66 -35.58 -2.64
C ASP A 293 -32.03 -34.85 -1.46
N ILE A 294 -30.74 -35.11 -1.26
CA ILE A 294 -29.92 -34.52 -0.22
C ILE A 294 -29.17 -33.34 -0.81
N ALA A 295 -29.38 -32.17 -0.21
CA ALA A 295 -28.60 -30.98 -0.45
C ALA A 295 -27.86 -30.55 0.81
N ILE A 296 -26.67 -30.00 0.63
CA ILE A 296 -25.83 -29.47 1.71
C ILE A 296 -25.32 -28.08 1.37
N ILE A 297 -24.94 -27.31 2.39
CA ILE A 297 -24.07 -26.15 2.21
C ILE A 297 -22.65 -26.60 2.57
N ASP A 298 -21.72 -26.44 1.63
CA ASP A 298 -20.35 -26.86 1.81
C ASP A 298 -19.62 -25.88 2.74
N MET A 299 -19.51 -26.26 4.01
CA MET A 299 -18.78 -25.48 5.03
C MET A 299 -17.49 -26.21 5.38
N GLU A 300 -16.37 -25.48 5.32
CA GLU A 300 -15.11 -25.97 5.85
C GLU A 300 -14.82 -25.40 7.23
N PHE A 301 -14.11 -26.16 8.05
CA PHE A 301 -13.75 -25.76 9.40
C PHE A 301 -12.27 -25.95 9.63
N LYS A 302 -11.67 -25.06 10.42
CA LYS A 302 -10.26 -25.13 10.80
C LYS A 302 -9.98 -26.44 11.55
N ALA A 303 -8.97 -27.16 11.09
CA ALA A 303 -8.44 -28.34 11.76
C ALA A 303 -7.44 -27.94 12.86
N GLY A 304 -7.25 -28.82 13.85
CA GLY A 304 -6.29 -28.64 14.93
C GLY A 304 -6.77 -27.75 16.07
N THR A 305 -8.00 -27.22 16.01
CA THR A 305 -8.58 -26.35 17.04
C THR A 305 -9.74 -27.04 17.76
N LYS A 306 -9.88 -26.79 19.07
CA LYS A 306 -11.04 -27.26 19.85
C LYS A 306 -12.34 -26.54 19.46
N ALA A 307 -12.24 -25.29 19.04
CA ALA A 307 -13.37 -24.53 18.52
C ALA A 307 -13.64 -24.89 17.06
N GLN A 308 -14.92 -24.98 16.71
CA GLN A 308 -15.38 -25.07 15.34
C GLN A 308 -15.36 -23.68 14.72
N VAL A 309 -14.29 -23.36 14.00
CA VAL A 309 -14.12 -22.07 13.31
C VAL A 309 -14.27 -22.31 11.81
N ARG A 310 -15.31 -21.73 11.20
CA ARG A 310 -15.53 -21.84 9.76
C ARG A 310 -14.39 -21.16 8.99
N ILE A 311 -13.90 -21.83 7.96
CA ILE A 311 -12.94 -21.30 6.99
C ILE A 311 -13.56 -21.45 5.59
N VAL A 312 -13.19 -20.55 4.69
CA VAL A 312 -13.44 -20.53 3.23
C VAL A 312 -14.74 -21.18 2.75
#